data_AF-A0A166A171-F1
#
_entry.id   AF-A0A166A171-F1
#
_cell.length_a   1.000
_cell.length_b   1.000
_cell.length_c   1.000
_cell.angle_alpha   90.00
_cell.angle_beta   90.00
_cell.angle_gamma   90.00
#
_symmetry.space_group_name_H-M   'P 1'
#
loop_
_entity.id
_entity.type
_entity.pdbx_description
1 polymer ?
#
loop_
_entity_poly.entity_id
_entity_poly.type
_entity_poly.pdbx_seq_one_letter_code
_entity_poly.pdbx_strand_id
1 'polypeptide(L)'
;MDFSENGLNIVGNYNSIYKNKIYYFNSGIHIQGNKNIIKKNSAYKCSEGMGFSFGKKNSVSYNRIYHSTNNGIFINDDESKYSSNKISHSGNSGLVILGSSNNAYKNKLYKNSIGISYLKGNHISSNILSKNKKNLKKISIESLGEY
;
A
#
# COMPACT_ATOMS: atom_id res chain seq x y z
N MET A 1 6.58 3.03 -20.71
CA MET A 1 5.34 2.24 -20.61
C MET A 1 4.32 3.20 -20.05
N ASP A 2 3.29 3.50 -20.83
CA ASP A 2 2.24 4.44 -20.41
C ASP A 2 1.21 3.63 -19.62
N PHE A 3 1.09 3.92 -18.33
CA PHE A 3 0.12 3.25 -17.48
C PHE A 3 -1.05 4.22 -17.28
N SER A 4 -2.08 4.14 -18.11
CA SER A 4 -3.22 5.06 -18.04
C SER A 4 -4.34 4.59 -17.11
N GLU A 5 -4.42 3.29 -16.81
CA GLU A 5 -5.60 2.70 -16.15
C GLU A 5 -5.29 1.87 -14.90
N ASN A 6 -6.31 1.74 -14.05
CA ASN A 6 -6.32 0.87 -12.88
C ASN A 6 -6.70 -0.56 -13.28
N GLY A 7 -6.02 -1.56 -12.76
CA GLY A 7 -6.35 -2.97 -13.05
C GLY A 7 -7.67 -3.41 -12.44
N LEU A 8 -7.89 -3.07 -11.17
CA LEU A 8 -9.18 -3.22 -10.49
C LEU A 8 -9.51 -1.92 -9.76
N ASN A 9 -10.61 -1.28 -10.12
CA ASN A 9 -11.10 -0.07 -9.47
C ASN A 9 -12.38 -0.36 -8.70
N ILE A 10 -12.36 -0.19 -7.37
CA ILE A 10 -13.52 -0.42 -6.51
C ILE A 10 -13.92 0.90 -5.85
N VAL A 11 -15.11 1.38 -6.20
CA VAL A 11 -15.76 2.51 -5.55
C VAL A 11 -16.96 1.99 -4.77
N GLY A 12 -16.88 2.02 -3.43
CA GLY A 12 -17.96 1.53 -2.57
C GLY A 12 -17.49 0.98 -1.22
N ASN A 13 -18.46 0.60 -0.40
CA ASN A 13 -18.24 0.12 0.96
C ASN A 13 -18.52 -1.39 1.08
N TYR A 14 -17.94 -2.04 2.08
CA TYR A 14 -18.22 -3.44 2.45
C TYR A 14 -17.94 -4.47 1.34
N ASN A 15 -17.05 -4.16 0.40
CA ASN A 15 -16.64 -5.09 -0.65
C ASN A 15 -15.62 -6.10 -0.14
N SER A 16 -15.61 -7.28 -0.76
CA SER A 16 -14.62 -8.33 -0.53
C SER A 16 -13.84 -8.63 -1.81
N ILE A 17 -12.55 -8.30 -1.81
CA ILE A 17 -11.65 -8.49 -2.95
C ILE A 17 -10.61 -9.53 -2.55
N TYR A 18 -10.65 -10.71 -3.18
CA TYR A 18 -9.78 -11.82 -2.80
C TYR A 18 -9.25 -12.65 -3.97
N LYS A 19 -8.02 -13.15 -3.83
CA LYS A 19 -7.36 -14.08 -4.76
C LYS A 19 -7.22 -13.59 -6.22
N ASN A 20 -7.25 -12.29 -6.45
CA ASN A 20 -7.00 -11.72 -7.78
C ASN A 20 -5.50 -11.65 -8.09
N LYS A 21 -5.15 -11.71 -9.38
CA LYS A 21 -3.80 -11.52 -9.90
C LYS A 21 -3.84 -10.42 -10.96
N ILE A 22 -3.12 -9.33 -10.73
CA ILE A 22 -3.15 -8.12 -11.56
C ILE A 22 -1.72 -7.77 -11.99
N TYR A 23 -1.57 -7.34 -13.25
CA TYR A 23 -0.28 -7.22 -13.91
C TYR A 23 -0.24 -6.00 -14.82
N TYR A 24 0.83 -5.19 -14.78
CA TYR A 24 1.11 -4.14 -15.77
C TYR A 24 0.10 -2.97 -15.85
N PHE A 25 -0.40 -2.50 -14.70
CA PHE A 25 -1.33 -1.35 -14.61
C PHE A 25 -0.74 -0.15 -13.89
N ASN A 26 -1.38 1.01 -13.97
CA ASN A 26 -0.95 2.19 -13.21
C ASN A 26 -1.11 1.91 -11.71
N SER A 27 -2.34 1.73 -11.27
CA SER A 27 -2.64 1.15 -9.97
C SER A 27 -3.13 -0.27 -10.17
N GLY A 28 -2.51 -1.25 -9.50
CA GLY A 28 -2.94 -2.65 -9.58
C GLY A 28 -4.37 -2.79 -9.03
N ILE A 29 -4.55 -2.49 -7.75
CA ILE A 29 -5.88 -2.44 -7.11
C ILE A 29 -6.05 -1.06 -6.51
N HIS A 30 -7.06 -0.32 -6.95
CA HIS A 30 -7.45 0.96 -6.38
C HIS A 30 -8.78 0.83 -5.64
N ILE A 31 -8.80 1.26 -4.38
CA ILE A 31 -9.97 1.21 -3.51
C ILE A 31 -10.32 2.63 -3.06
N GLN A 32 -11.58 3.01 -3.28
CA GLN A 32 -12.19 4.21 -2.74
C GLN A 32 -13.47 3.83 -1.98
N GLY A 33 -13.43 3.93 -0.65
CA GLY A 33 -14.56 3.62 0.22
C GLY A 33 -14.15 2.91 1.50
N ASN A 34 -15.15 2.50 2.28
CA ASN A 34 -14.99 2.12 3.68
C ASN A 34 -15.25 0.63 3.94
N LYS A 35 -14.63 0.11 5.00
CA LYS A 35 -14.89 -1.24 5.54
C LYS A 35 -14.76 -2.36 4.49
N ASN A 36 -13.91 -2.18 3.50
CA ASN A 36 -13.59 -3.18 2.49
C ASN A 36 -12.58 -4.19 3.04
N ILE A 37 -12.66 -5.43 2.55
CA ILE A 37 -11.72 -6.53 2.89
C ILE A 37 -10.94 -6.90 1.63
N ILE A 38 -9.62 -6.67 1.66
CA ILE A 38 -8.71 -6.94 0.55
C ILE A 38 -7.70 -7.99 1.00
N LYS A 39 -7.83 -9.23 0.52
CA LYS A 39 -7.03 -10.34 1.04
C LYS A 39 -6.51 -11.30 -0.02
N LYS A 40 -5.26 -11.75 0.12
CA LYS A 40 -4.64 -12.78 -0.74
C LYS A 40 -4.60 -12.41 -2.23
N ASN A 41 -4.58 -11.14 -2.58
CA ASN A 41 -4.40 -10.68 -3.96
C ASN A 41 -2.91 -10.55 -4.28
N SER A 42 -2.58 -10.55 -5.58
CA SER A 42 -1.23 -10.29 -6.08
C SER A 42 -1.25 -9.17 -7.12
N ALA A 43 -0.36 -8.20 -6.98
CA ALA A 43 -0.12 -7.15 -7.97
C ALA A 43 1.36 -7.16 -8.37
N TYR A 44 1.64 -7.13 -9.68
CA TYR A 44 2.99 -7.22 -10.24
C TYR A 44 3.24 -6.22 -11.35
N LYS A 45 4.41 -5.57 -11.31
CA LYS A 45 4.83 -4.60 -12.34
C LYS A 45 3.78 -3.52 -12.60
N CYS A 46 3.12 -3.06 -11.56
CA CYS A 46 2.27 -1.87 -11.60
C CYS A 46 3.08 -0.62 -11.24
N SER A 47 2.59 0.59 -11.51
CA SER A 47 3.23 1.80 -10.96
C SER A 47 3.04 1.84 -9.44
N GLU A 48 1.79 1.81 -9.02
CA GLU A 48 1.33 1.56 -7.67
C GLU A 48 0.77 0.14 -7.59
N GLY A 49 1.25 -0.68 -6.65
CA GLY A 49 0.71 -2.04 -6.53
C GLY A 49 -0.72 -2.06 -5.99
N MET A 50 -0.99 -1.26 -4.96
CA MET A 50 -2.33 -0.99 -4.45
C MET A 50 -2.44 0.46 -3.97
N GLY A 51 -3.53 1.13 -4.33
CA GLY A 51 -3.86 2.47 -3.88
C GLY A 51 -5.14 2.48 -3.04
N PHE A 52 -5.14 3.29 -1.99
CA PHE A 52 -6.29 3.52 -1.12
C PHE A 52 -6.52 5.02 -0.99
N SER A 53 -7.73 5.49 -1.30
CA SER A 53 -8.06 6.91 -1.34
C SER A 53 -9.33 7.23 -0.55
N PHE A 54 -9.18 8.07 0.47
CA PHE A 54 -10.26 8.69 1.26
C PHE A 54 -11.24 7.69 1.90
N GLY A 55 -10.78 6.46 2.17
CA GLY A 55 -11.51 5.41 2.86
C GLY A 55 -11.19 5.32 4.35
N LYS A 56 -12.02 4.57 5.08
CA LYS A 56 -11.85 4.27 6.50
C LYS A 56 -12.12 2.81 6.83
N LYS A 57 -11.43 2.32 7.86
CA LYS A 57 -11.67 0.99 8.48
C LYS A 57 -11.53 -0.18 7.48
N ASN A 58 -10.69 -0.02 6.46
CA ASN A 58 -10.39 -1.07 5.50
C ASN A 58 -9.44 -2.12 6.13
N SER A 59 -9.56 -3.37 5.69
CA SER A 59 -8.71 -4.47 6.14
C SER A 59 -7.96 -5.08 4.97
N VAL A 60 -6.64 -4.90 4.95
CA VAL A 60 -5.76 -5.29 3.85
C VAL A 60 -4.74 -6.30 4.35
N SER A 61 -4.87 -7.56 3.95
CA SER A 61 -4.01 -8.61 4.51
C SER A 61 -3.58 -9.72 3.56
N TYR A 62 -2.40 -10.28 3.82
CA TYR A 62 -1.86 -11.41 3.07
C TYR A 62 -1.74 -11.17 1.56
N ASN A 63 -1.66 -9.92 1.12
CA ASN A 63 -1.46 -9.59 -0.28
C ASN A 63 0.03 -9.67 -0.64
N ARG A 64 0.32 -9.98 -1.90
CA ARG A 64 1.69 -10.05 -2.44
C ARG A 64 1.89 -9.00 -3.52
N ILE A 65 2.67 -7.98 -3.22
CA ILE A 65 2.91 -6.85 -4.09
C ILE A 65 4.39 -6.81 -4.46
N TYR A 66 4.71 -6.79 -5.75
CA TYR A 66 6.11 -6.92 -6.15
C TYR A 66 6.45 -6.27 -7.50
N HIS A 67 7.66 -5.71 -7.57
CA HIS A 67 8.19 -4.97 -8.73
C HIS A 67 7.34 -3.76 -9.13
N SER A 68 6.76 -3.04 -8.17
CA SER A 68 6.10 -1.77 -8.47
C SER A 68 7.13 -0.71 -8.87
N THR A 69 6.86 0.09 -9.90
CA THR A 69 7.83 1.12 -10.33
C THR A 69 7.88 2.31 -9.36
N ASN A 70 6.75 2.64 -8.71
CA ASN A 70 6.69 3.63 -7.64
C ASN A 70 6.52 2.94 -6.28
N ASN A 71 5.32 2.96 -5.67
CA ASN A 71 5.10 2.33 -4.36
C ASN A 71 4.42 0.96 -4.47
N GLY A 72 4.69 0.12 -3.46
CA GLY A 72 3.98 -1.16 -3.33
C GLY A 72 2.53 -0.92 -2.95
N ILE A 73 2.30 -0.37 -1.75
CA ILE A 73 0.98 0.00 -1.26
C ILE A 73 1.02 1.47 -0.84
N PHE A 74 0.13 2.28 -1.42
CA PHE A 74 -0.05 3.69 -1.11
C PHE A 74 -1.38 3.93 -0.39
N ILE A 75 -1.32 4.53 0.79
CA ILE A 75 -2.47 4.66 1.70
C ILE A 75 -2.75 6.12 1.99
N ASN A 76 -3.88 6.60 1.49
CA ASN A 76 -4.49 7.86 1.87
C ASN A 76 -5.88 7.60 2.50
N ASP A 77 -5.92 6.65 3.45
CA ASP A 77 -7.09 6.23 4.22
C ASP A 77 -6.81 6.38 5.72
N ASP A 78 -7.86 6.46 6.53
CA ASP A 78 -7.75 6.51 7.99
C ASP A 78 -8.21 5.20 8.68
N GLU A 79 -7.78 5.00 9.92
CA GLU A 79 -8.30 3.95 10.83
C GLU A 79 -8.26 2.52 10.24
N SER A 80 -7.40 2.26 9.27
CA SER A 80 -7.36 1.01 8.51
C SER A 80 -6.24 0.09 8.98
N LYS A 81 -6.37 -1.21 8.66
CA LYS A 81 -5.44 -2.27 9.09
C LYS A 81 -4.73 -2.87 7.90
N TYR A 82 -3.40 -2.81 7.90
CA TYR A 82 -2.54 -3.35 6.86
C TYR A 82 -1.63 -4.41 7.46
N SER A 83 -1.92 -5.69 7.26
CA SER A 83 -1.21 -6.75 7.97
C SER A 83 -0.81 -7.97 7.17
N SER A 84 0.34 -8.56 7.52
CA SER A 84 0.83 -9.79 6.89
C SER A 84 0.98 -9.71 5.36
N ASN A 85 1.12 -8.50 4.80
CA ASN A 85 1.37 -8.32 3.37
C ASN A 85 2.85 -8.55 3.07
N LYS A 86 3.16 -9.08 1.89
CA LYS A 86 4.52 -9.25 1.38
C LYS A 86 4.74 -8.23 0.27
N ILE A 87 5.63 -7.27 0.48
CA ILE A 87 5.90 -6.18 -0.45
C ILE A 87 7.38 -6.15 -0.81
N SER A 88 7.71 -6.17 -2.10
CA SER A 88 9.12 -6.22 -2.49
C SER A 88 9.46 -5.58 -3.83
N HIS A 89 10.70 -5.11 -3.96
CA HIS A 89 11.21 -4.53 -5.20
C HIS A 89 10.41 -3.32 -5.70
N SER A 90 9.84 -2.52 -4.79
CA SER A 90 9.22 -1.23 -5.13
C SER A 90 10.30 -0.18 -5.37
N GLY A 91 10.17 0.58 -6.46
CA GLY A 91 11.14 1.61 -6.86
C GLY A 91 11.28 2.75 -5.84
N ASN A 92 10.19 3.12 -5.19
CA ASN A 92 10.15 4.11 -4.11
C ASN A 92 9.93 3.43 -2.74
N SER A 93 8.72 3.45 -2.19
CA SER A 93 8.43 2.83 -0.90
C SER A 93 7.69 1.50 -1.05
N GLY A 94 7.95 0.53 -0.17
CA GLY A 94 7.11 -0.66 -0.09
C GLY A 94 5.70 -0.29 0.42
N LEU A 95 5.63 0.42 1.53
CA LEU A 95 4.37 0.88 2.12
C LEU A 95 4.44 2.39 2.41
N VAL A 96 3.47 3.16 1.91
CA VAL A 96 3.30 4.59 2.21
C VAL A 96 2.00 4.79 2.97
N ILE A 97 2.04 5.49 4.10
CA ILE A 97 0.88 5.77 4.95
C ILE A 97 0.77 7.28 5.21
N LEU A 98 -0.14 7.94 4.49
CA LEU A 98 -0.41 9.37 4.60
C LEU A 98 -1.63 9.68 5.45
N GLY A 99 -2.61 8.77 5.54
CA GLY A 99 -3.73 8.97 6.46
C GLY A 99 -3.33 8.78 7.93
N SER A 100 -4.32 8.84 8.80
CA SER A 100 -4.17 8.90 10.25
C SER A 100 -4.69 7.64 10.95
N SER A 101 -4.13 7.34 12.12
CA SER A 101 -4.59 6.23 12.99
C SER A 101 -4.62 4.85 12.32
N ASN A 102 -3.80 4.63 11.28
CA ASN A 102 -3.68 3.32 10.64
C ASN A 102 -2.75 2.40 11.44
N ASN A 103 -3.00 1.10 11.31
CA ASN A 103 -2.19 0.06 11.90
C ASN A 103 -1.51 -0.77 10.81
N ALA A 104 -0.18 -0.66 10.71
CA ALA A 104 0.62 -1.50 9.82
C ALA A 104 1.47 -2.47 10.63
N TYR A 105 1.16 -3.77 10.55
CA TYR A 105 1.82 -4.77 11.39
C TYR A 105 2.05 -6.12 10.72
N LYS A 106 3.13 -6.81 11.11
CA LYS A 106 3.50 -8.15 10.59
C LYS A 106 3.70 -8.20 9.07
N ASN A 107 3.89 -7.07 8.41
CA ASN A 107 4.20 -7.04 6.98
C ASN A 107 5.67 -7.41 6.75
N LYS A 108 5.96 -8.03 5.61
CA LYS A 108 7.32 -8.36 5.16
C LYS A 108 7.69 -7.46 4.00
N LEU A 109 8.64 -6.55 4.20
CA LEU A 109 9.09 -5.58 3.21
C LEU A 109 10.55 -5.81 2.85
N TYR A 110 10.81 -6.12 1.58
CA TYR A 110 12.10 -6.60 1.11
C TYR A 110 12.58 -5.93 -0.18
N LYS A 111 13.83 -5.45 -0.22
CA LYS A 111 14.45 -4.85 -1.43
C LYS A 111 13.66 -3.68 -2.04
N ASN A 112 13.05 -2.84 -1.20
CA ASN A 112 12.46 -1.57 -1.64
C ASN A 112 13.47 -0.43 -1.46
N SER A 113 13.30 0.71 -2.14
CA SER A 113 14.14 1.88 -1.82
C SER A 113 13.87 2.37 -0.39
N ILE A 114 12.59 2.46 0.01
CA ILE A 114 12.18 2.64 1.40
C ILE A 114 11.26 1.48 1.80
N GLY A 115 11.46 0.89 2.99
CA GLY A 115 10.54 -0.11 3.53
C GLY A 115 9.17 0.51 3.78
N ILE A 116 9.05 1.32 4.83
CA ILE A 116 7.81 2.00 5.22
C ILE A 116 8.05 3.51 5.31
N SER A 117 7.21 4.29 4.64
CA SER A 117 7.10 5.74 4.77
C SER A 117 5.76 6.08 5.45
N TYR A 118 5.73 6.89 6.51
CA TYR A 118 4.50 7.14 7.27
C TYR A 118 4.43 8.52 7.94
N LEU A 119 3.22 9.07 8.06
CA LEU A 119 2.94 10.25 8.88
C LEU A 119 2.79 9.91 10.37
N LYS A 120 3.04 10.90 11.24
CA LYS A 120 2.83 10.79 12.70
C LYS A 120 1.35 10.44 12.98
N GLY A 121 1.12 9.60 13.98
CA GLY A 121 -0.23 9.13 14.35
C GLY A 121 -0.57 7.74 13.82
N ASN A 122 0.25 7.18 12.93
CA ASN A 122 0.13 5.79 12.52
C ASN A 122 0.95 4.86 13.42
N HIS A 123 0.42 3.66 13.66
CA HIS A 123 1.06 2.64 14.49
C HIS A 123 1.73 1.58 13.61
N ILE A 124 3.07 1.50 13.71
CA ILE A 124 3.92 0.64 12.91
C ILE A 124 4.62 -0.35 13.85
N SER A 125 4.24 -1.63 13.82
CA SER A 125 4.76 -2.62 14.78
C SER A 125 5.02 -3.99 14.14
N SER A 126 6.03 -4.70 14.64
CA SER A 126 6.32 -6.09 14.26
C SER A 126 6.47 -6.34 12.74
N ASN A 127 6.86 -5.32 11.95
CA ASN A 127 7.12 -5.49 10.52
C ASN A 127 8.55 -6.00 10.32
N ILE A 128 8.73 -6.91 9.36
CA ILE A 128 10.04 -7.45 9.00
C ILE A 128 10.56 -6.66 7.80
N LEU A 129 11.59 -5.85 8.04
CA LEU A 129 12.24 -5.00 7.04
C LEU A 129 13.62 -5.57 6.74
N SER A 130 13.88 -5.97 5.50
CA SER A 130 15.16 -6.60 5.15
C SER A 130 15.64 -6.17 3.76
N LYS A 131 16.92 -5.83 3.65
CA LYS A 131 17.55 -5.42 2.38
C LYS A 131 16.87 -4.24 1.67
N ASN A 132 16.11 -3.40 2.37
CA ASN A 132 15.64 -2.12 1.83
C ASN A 132 16.79 -1.11 1.88
N LYS A 133 16.86 -0.13 0.96
CA LYS A 133 17.91 0.90 1.03
C LYS A 133 17.76 1.75 2.30
N LYS A 134 16.51 2.06 2.67
CA LYS A 134 16.12 2.64 3.96
C LYS A 134 14.96 1.86 4.56
N ASN A 135 14.98 1.57 5.86
CA ASN A 135 13.92 0.77 6.48
C ASN A 135 12.65 1.59 6.78
N LEU A 136 12.80 2.72 7.48
CA LEU A 136 11.70 3.58 7.89
C LEU A 136 11.97 5.04 7.48
N LYS A 137 10.92 5.75 7.05
CA LYS A 137 10.93 7.19 6.83
C LYS A 137 9.67 7.81 7.45
N LYS A 138 9.86 8.66 8.46
CA LYS A 138 8.77 9.51 8.96
C LYS A 138 8.61 10.69 8.01
N ILE A 139 7.38 10.95 7.58
CA ILE A 139 7.02 12.06 6.69
C ILE A 139 6.65 13.27 7.58
N SER A 140 7.07 14.47 7.19
CA SER A 140 6.61 15.73 7.81
C SER A 140 5.45 16.30 6.97
N ILE A 141 4.49 16.97 7.62
CA ILE A 141 3.34 17.56 6.90
C ILE A 141 3.82 18.64 5.92
N GLU A 142 4.86 19.39 6.27
CA GLU A 142 5.51 20.39 5.40
C GLU A 142 6.04 19.77 4.09
N SER A 143 6.43 18.49 4.10
CA SER A 143 6.91 17.78 2.91
C SER A 143 5.79 17.28 1.98
N LEU A 144 4.53 17.50 2.33
CA LEU A 144 3.37 17.17 1.50
C LEU A 144 2.89 18.35 0.64
N GLY A 145 3.52 19.52 0.76
CA GLY A 145 3.10 20.77 0.11
C GLY A 145 3.27 20.87 -1.41
N GLU A 146 3.48 19.76 -2.12
CA GLU A 146 3.63 19.74 -3.58
C GLU A 146 3.07 18.43 -4.21
N TYR A 147 1.79 18.13 -3.99
CA TYR A 147 1.06 17.10 -4.77
C TYR A 147 -0.35 17.57 -5.12
#